data_AF-A0A850HZ53-F1
#
_entry.id   AF-A0A850HZ53-F1
#
_cell.length_a   1.000
_cell.length_b   1.000
_cell.length_c   1.000
_cell.angle_alpha   90.00
_cell.angle_beta   90.00
_cell.angle_gamma   90.00
#
_symmetry.space_group_name_H-M   'P 1'
#
loop_
_entity.id
_entity.type
_entity.pdbx_description
1 polymer ?
#
loop_
_entity_poly.entity_id
_entity_poly.type
_entity_poly.pdbx_seq_one_letter_code
_entity_poly.pdbx_strand_id
1 'polypeptide(L)'
;MSSNWRISSFNGALLAAYFIPVWTIIAFSIMVSPIHGLYERPSVSIALYASDHLHLAKMATVRLAWLLALARITVVAFFVLFLAMAAFAPFRKSRASGIDEALAVALCLGSVLSFASMMMASKVGEIEALRMHAAELLMLLGTAIVMLFETSPKRTAEAPAIEADVPATELSLQQP
;
A
#
# COMPACT_ATOMS: atom_id res chain seq x y z
N MET A 1 -17.73 11.97 22.47
CA MET A 1 -17.15 10.63 22.20
C MET A 1 -15.88 10.85 21.41
N SER A 2 -14.71 10.79 22.05
CA SER A 2 -13.43 10.90 21.32
C SER A 2 -13.28 9.66 20.43
N SER A 3 -13.39 9.86 19.12
CA SER A 3 -13.12 8.79 18.15
C SER A 3 -11.63 8.51 18.20
N ASN A 4 -11.22 7.46 18.92
CA ASN A 4 -9.84 7.00 19.02
C ASN A 4 -9.38 6.43 17.66
N TRP A 5 -9.06 7.30 16.70
CA TRP A 5 -8.37 6.90 15.48
C TRP A 5 -6.91 6.57 15.82
N ARG A 6 -6.42 5.45 15.32
CA ARG A 6 -4.99 5.12 15.34
C ARG A 6 -4.23 6.11 14.48
N ILE A 7 -2.98 6.41 14.82
CA ILE A 7 -2.18 7.37 14.04
C ILE A 7 -1.90 6.82 12.64
N SER A 8 -1.77 5.49 12.47
CA SER A 8 -1.64 4.84 11.16
C SER A 8 -2.88 5.02 10.28
N SER A 9 -4.09 4.91 10.85
CA SER A 9 -5.33 5.13 10.09
C SER A 9 -5.48 6.59 9.66
N PHE A 10 -5.10 7.53 10.54
CA PHE A 10 -5.10 8.96 10.19
C PHE A 10 -4.08 9.28 9.09
N ASN A 11 -2.84 8.83 9.27
CA ASN A 11 -1.79 9.03 8.28
C ASN A 11 -2.14 8.34 6.94
N GLY A 12 -2.66 7.11 6.99
CA GLY A 12 -3.13 6.40 5.81
C GLY A 12 -4.24 7.14 5.06
N ALA A 13 -5.14 7.84 5.77
CA ALA A 13 -6.18 8.65 5.13
C ALA A 13 -5.59 9.89 4.43
N LEU A 14 -4.62 10.57 5.04
CA LEU A 14 -3.90 11.68 4.42
C LEU A 14 -3.14 11.22 3.17
N LEU A 15 -2.46 10.08 3.28
CA LEU A 15 -1.74 9.45 2.19
C LEU A 15 -2.70 9.11 1.03
N ALA A 16 -3.84 8.50 1.33
CA ALA A 16 -4.86 8.20 0.33
C ALA A 16 -5.39 9.48 -0.35
N ALA A 17 -5.62 10.55 0.42
CA ALA A 17 -6.07 11.84 -0.12
C ALA A 17 -5.05 12.47 -1.10
N TYR A 18 -3.76 12.16 -0.96
CA TYR A 18 -2.72 12.58 -1.90
C TYR A 18 -2.57 11.60 -3.09
N PHE A 19 -2.40 10.31 -2.81
CA PHE A 19 -2.08 9.32 -3.84
C PHE A 19 -3.24 9.05 -4.80
N ILE A 20 -4.49 9.03 -4.31
CA ILE A 20 -5.66 8.80 -5.16
C ILE A 20 -5.72 9.80 -6.32
N PRO A 21 -5.76 11.13 -6.10
CA PRO A 21 -5.83 12.07 -7.21
C PRO A 21 -4.58 12.03 -8.09
N VAL A 22 -3.39 12.04 -7.50
CA VAL A 22 -2.12 12.11 -8.25
C VAL A 22 -1.96 10.90 -9.16
N TRP A 23 -2.09 9.68 -8.62
CA TRP A 23 -1.88 8.47 -9.41
C TRP A 23 -3.02 8.18 -10.37
N THR A 24 -4.26 8.61 -10.06
CA THR A 24 -5.38 8.52 -11.00
C THR A 24 -5.15 9.42 -12.21
N ILE A 25 -4.70 10.66 -12.02
CA ILE A 25 -4.40 11.59 -13.13
C ILE A 25 -3.32 10.99 -14.04
N ILE A 26 -2.24 10.47 -13.47
CA ILE A 26 -1.14 9.85 -14.24
C ILE A 26 -1.62 8.59 -14.98
N ALA A 27 -2.40 7.72 -14.32
CA ALA A 27 -2.92 6.53 -14.97
C ALA A 27 -3.87 6.88 -16.12
N PHE A 28 -4.70 7.93 -15.94
CA PHE A 28 -5.63 8.38 -16.97
C PHE A 28 -4.91 9.05 -18.15
N SER A 29 -3.86 9.84 -17.92
CA SER A 29 -3.05 10.42 -19.01
C SER A 29 -2.43 9.32 -19.88
N ILE A 30 -1.95 8.24 -19.25
CA ILE A 30 -1.46 7.04 -19.96
C ILE A 30 -2.60 6.28 -20.69
N MET A 31 -3.80 6.16 -20.11
CA MET A 31 -4.91 5.49 -20.78
C MET A 31 -5.36 6.25 -22.05
N VAL A 32 -5.44 7.58 -21.98
CA VAL A 32 -5.83 8.43 -23.12
C VAL A 32 -4.75 8.47 -24.18
N SER A 33 -3.49 8.64 -23.79
CA SER A 33 -2.35 8.69 -24.70
C SER A 33 -1.17 7.91 -24.13
N PRO A 34 -1.02 6.60 -24.45
CA PRO A 34 -0.04 5.74 -23.82
C PRO A 34 1.40 6.18 -24.03
N ILE A 35 1.71 6.71 -25.22
CA ILE A 35 3.07 7.20 -25.51
C ILE A 35 3.27 8.53 -24.80
N HIS A 36 2.39 9.51 -24.99
CA HIS A 36 2.58 10.83 -24.39
C HIS A 36 2.61 10.78 -22.86
N GLY A 37 1.63 10.10 -22.25
CA GLY A 37 1.54 9.93 -20.80
C GLY A 37 2.75 9.20 -20.22
N LEU A 38 3.33 8.24 -20.94
CA LEU A 38 4.55 7.56 -20.49
C LEU A 38 5.77 8.50 -20.44
N TYR A 39 5.86 9.47 -21.36
CA TYR A 39 6.94 10.46 -21.42
C TYR A 39 6.68 11.73 -20.58
N GLU A 40 5.59 11.81 -19.83
CA GLU A 40 5.41 12.86 -18.82
C GLU A 40 6.38 12.65 -17.64
N ARG A 41 6.70 13.74 -16.94
CA ARG A 41 7.65 13.74 -15.81
C ARG A 41 7.46 12.60 -14.78
N PRO A 42 6.22 12.16 -14.43
CA PRO A 42 6.00 11.08 -13.47
C PRO A 42 6.35 9.66 -13.97
N SER A 43 6.67 9.48 -15.25
CA SER A 43 7.00 8.16 -15.82
C SER A 43 8.09 8.18 -16.89
N VAL A 44 8.65 9.35 -17.22
CA VAL A 44 9.69 9.51 -18.24
C VAL A 44 10.90 8.61 -17.97
N SER A 45 11.29 8.44 -16.72
CA SER A 45 12.37 7.53 -16.31
C SER A 45 12.12 6.09 -16.72
N ILE A 46 10.88 5.62 -16.61
CA ILE A 46 10.46 4.27 -17.00
C ILE A 46 10.49 4.14 -18.52
N ALA A 47 10.05 5.17 -19.24
CA ALA A 47 10.08 5.22 -20.70
C ALA A 47 11.51 5.10 -21.24
N LEU A 48 12.41 5.92 -20.71
CA LEU A 48 13.83 5.94 -21.08
C LEU A 48 14.53 4.65 -20.69
N TYR A 49 14.26 4.11 -19.49
CA TYR A 49 14.83 2.83 -19.08
C TYR A 49 14.38 1.68 -20.00
N ALA A 50 13.08 1.64 -20.33
CA ALA A 50 12.53 0.64 -21.23
C ALA A 50 13.06 0.74 -22.67
N SER A 51 13.33 1.96 -23.14
CA SER A 51 13.98 2.22 -24.43
C SER A 51 15.44 1.77 -24.40
N ASP A 52 16.21 2.31 -23.45
CA ASP A 52 17.68 2.29 -23.50
C ASP A 52 18.28 1.00 -22.93
N HIS A 53 17.56 0.31 -22.04
CA HIS A 53 18.07 -0.89 -21.38
C HIS A 53 17.31 -2.17 -21.78
N LEU A 54 16.02 -2.07 -22.10
CA LEU A 54 15.21 -3.21 -22.51
C LEU A 54 14.99 -3.30 -24.02
N HIS A 55 15.38 -2.26 -24.77
CA HIS A 55 15.29 -2.19 -26.23
C HIS A 55 13.88 -2.53 -26.74
N LEU A 56 12.85 -2.07 -26.01
CA LEU A 56 11.47 -2.42 -26.33
C LEU A 56 11.04 -1.80 -27.66
N ALA A 57 10.44 -2.63 -28.53
CA ALA A 57 9.77 -2.14 -29.73
C ALA A 57 8.57 -1.23 -29.39
N LYS A 58 8.17 -0.36 -30.33
CA LYS A 58 7.09 0.63 -30.12
C LYS A 58 5.78 0.05 -29.56
N MET A 59 5.38 -1.14 -30.00
CA MET A 59 4.16 -1.77 -29.46
C MET A 59 4.36 -2.35 -28.05
N ALA A 60 5.58 -2.75 -27.70
CA ALA A 60 5.90 -3.23 -26.36
C ALA A 60 5.94 -2.09 -25.34
N THR A 61 6.39 -0.89 -25.73
CA THR A 61 6.34 0.30 -24.85
C THR A 61 4.91 0.76 -24.57
N VAL A 62 4.01 0.66 -25.55
CA VAL A 62 2.56 0.91 -25.32
C VAL A 62 1.96 -0.08 -24.32
N ARG A 63 2.28 -1.38 -24.47
CA ARG A 63 1.83 -2.41 -23.51
C ARG A 63 2.38 -2.17 -22.11
N LEU A 64 3.66 -1.80 -22.01
CA LEU A 64 4.28 -1.43 -20.74
C LEU A 64 3.56 -0.24 -20.10
N ALA A 65 3.21 0.79 -20.88
CA ALA A 65 2.46 1.94 -20.39
C ALA A 65 1.11 1.51 -19.80
N TRP A 66 0.35 0.65 -20.47
CA TRP A 66 -0.90 0.12 -19.91
C TRP A 66 -0.71 -0.73 -18.67
N LEU A 67 0.34 -1.56 -18.60
CA LEU A 67 0.68 -2.31 -17.39
C LEU A 67 1.03 -1.37 -16.22
N LEU A 68 1.74 -0.28 -16.51
CA LEU A 68 2.08 0.74 -15.52
C LEU A 68 0.82 1.50 -15.03
N ALA A 69 -0.09 1.85 -15.95
CA ALA A 69 -1.37 2.46 -15.59
C ALA A 69 -2.21 1.49 -14.72
N LEU A 70 -2.27 0.22 -15.10
CA LEU A 70 -2.97 -0.82 -14.33
C LEU A 70 -2.35 -0.98 -12.93
N ALA A 71 -1.02 -0.99 -12.82
CA ALA A 71 -0.33 -1.06 -11.53
C ALA A 71 -0.70 0.12 -10.62
N ARG A 72 -0.71 1.35 -11.15
CA ARG A 72 -1.13 2.54 -10.40
C ARG A 72 -2.59 2.48 -9.98
N ILE A 73 -3.50 2.10 -10.88
CA ILE A 73 -4.94 1.96 -10.57
C ILE A 73 -5.17 0.90 -9.50
N THR A 74 -4.40 -0.19 -9.49
CA THR A 74 -4.52 -1.23 -8.46
C THR A 74 -4.20 -0.65 -7.08
N VAL A 75 -3.11 0.12 -6.95
CA VAL A 75 -2.76 0.79 -5.68
C VAL A 75 -3.82 1.78 -5.26
N VAL A 76 -4.31 2.61 -6.20
CA VAL A 76 -5.41 3.56 -5.96
C VAL A 76 -6.67 2.83 -5.47
N ALA A 77 -7.04 1.70 -6.08
CA ALA A 77 -8.21 0.93 -5.71
C ALA A 77 -8.15 0.44 -4.24
N PHE A 78 -6.99 -0.01 -3.78
CA PHE A 78 -6.81 -0.38 -2.36
C PHE A 78 -6.87 0.83 -1.43
N PHE A 79 -6.32 1.99 -1.81
CA PHE A 79 -6.50 3.22 -1.03
C PHE A 79 -7.95 3.68 -0.95
N VAL A 80 -8.70 3.59 -2.06
CA VAL A 80 -10.14 3.89 -2.09
C VAL A 80 -10.92 2.92 -1.20
N LEU A 81 -10.60 1.63 -1.28
CA LEU A 81 -11.22 0.60 -0.43
C LEU A 81 -10.95 0.87 1.06
N PHE A 82 -9.70 1.19 1.40
CA PHE A 82 -9.32 1.61 2.75
C PHE A 82 -10.12 2.82 3.21
N LEU A 83 -10.18 3.90 2.41
CA LEU A 83 -10.93 5.11 2.75
C LEU A 83 -12.43 4.85 2.90
N ALA A 84 -13.02 4.05 2.02
CA ALA A 84 -14.43 3.70 2.12
C ALA A 84 -14.69 2.99 3.46
N MET A 85 -13.91 1.96 3.79
CA MET A 85 -14.09 1.25 5.06
C MET A 85 -13.81 2.12 6.28
N ALA A 86 -12.84 3.04 6.19
CA ALA A 86 -12.52 3.99 7.26
C ALA A 86 -13.63 5.06 7.44
N ALA A 87 -14.20 5.58 6.36
CA ALA A 87 -15.19 6.65 6.39
C ALA A 87 -16.58 6.14 6.81
N PHE A 88 -17.04 5.01 6.26
CA PHE A 88 -18.40 4.52 6.48
C PHE A 88 -18.55 3.78 7.82
N ALA A 89 -19.36 4.34 8.73
CA ALA A 89 -19.67 3.78 10.05
C ALA A 89 -20.09 2.30 10.09
N PRO A 90 -20.94 1.77 9.16
CA PRO A 90 -21.30 0.36 9.18
C PRO A 90 -20.11 -0.58 8.88
N PHE A 91 -19.19 -0.19 8.00
CA PHE A 91 -17.99 -0.99 7.70
C PHE A 91 -16.95 -0.92 8.82
N ARG A 92 -16.85 0.23 9.51
CA ARG A 92 -15.91 0.43 10.62
C ARG A 92 -16.18 -0.48 11.82
N LYS A 93 -17.46 -0.76 12.13
CA LYS A 93 -17.85 -1.62 13.28
C LYS A 93 -17.77 -3.11 12.97
N SER A 94 -18.05 -3.52 11.73
CA SER A 94 -18.11 -4.93 11.36
C SER A 94 -16.77 -5.51 10.87
N ARG A 95 -15.80 -4.67 10.48
CA ARG A 95 -14.63 -5.11 9.71
C ARG A 95 -13.33 -4.40 10.10
N ALA A 96 -13.12 -4.17 11.40
CA ALA A 96 -11.91 -3.52 11.91
C ALA A 96 -10.59 -4.19 11.41
N SER A 97 -10.58 -5.52 11.24
CA SER A 97 -9.42 -6.26 10.67
C SER A 97 -9.12 -5.90 9.21
N GLY A 98 -10.14 -5.71 8.38
CA GLY A 98 -9.96 -5.51 6.92
C GLY A 98 -9.49 -4.11 6.53
N ILE A 99 -9.61 -3.12 7.42
CA ILE A 99 -9.10 -1.76 7.19
C ILE A 99 -7.58 -1.76 7.13
N ASP A 100 -6.94 -2.41 8.10
CA ASP A 100 -5.49 -2.53 8.17
C ASP A 100 -4.93 -3.35 7.00
N GLU A 101 -5.62 -4.42 6.60
CA GLU A 101 -5.23 -5.25 5.46
C GLU A 101 -5.21 -4.47 4.13
N ALA A 102 -6.29 -3.72 3.85
CA ALA A 102 -6.35 -2.92 2.62
C ALA A 102 -5.27 -1.83 2.58
N LEU A 103 -5.02 -1.17 3.71
CA LEU A 103 -3.94 -0.19 3.83
C LEU A 103 -2.57 -0.85 3.63
N ALA A 104 -2.32 -2.00 4.26
CA ALA A 104 -1.06 -2.74 4.12
C ALA A 104 -0.80 -3.15 2.67
N VAL A 105 -1.82 -3.62 1.95
CA VAL A 105 -1.68 -3.97 0.53
C VAL A 105 -1.38 -2.75 -0.32
N ALA A 106 -2.09 -1.62 -0.11
CA ALA A 106 -1.81 -0.37 -0.81
C ALA A 106 -0.37 0.12 -0.57
N LEU A 107 0.09 0.09 0.69
CA LEU A 107 1.44 0.49 1.07
C LEU A 107 2.50 -0.43 0.46
N CYS A 108 2.27 -1.75 0.46
CA CYS A 108 3.19 -2.72 -0.11
C CYS A 108 3.36 -2.51 -1.62
N LEU A 109 2.24 -2.54 -2.37
CA LEU A 109 2.26 -2.40 -3.82
C LEU A 109 2.76 -1.01 -4.24
N GLY A 110 2.32 0.04 -3.56
CA GLY A 110 2.78 1.40 -3.80
C GLY A 110 4.29 1.53 -3.56
N SER A 111 4.81 0.97 -2.46
CA SER A 111 6.24 1.05 -2.14
C SER A 111 7.07 0.31 -3.17
N VAL A 112 6.66 -0.88 -3.60
CA VAL A 112 7.33 -1.63 -4.66
C VAL A 112 7.34 -0.83 -5.96
N LEU A 113 6.21 -0.23 -6.34
CA LEU A 113 6.12 0.54 -7.58
C LEU A 113 6.98 1.82 -7.54
N SER A 114 6.94 2.57 -6.44
CA SER A 114 7.77 3.77 -6.24
C SER A 114 9.26 3.42 -6.18
N PHE A 115 9.62 2.33 -5.49
CA PHE A 115 11.01 1.86 -5.41
C PHE A 115 11.55 1.44 -6.79
N ALA A 116 10.79 0.64 -7.54
CA ALA A 116 11.18 0.23 -8.89
C ALA A 116 11.34 1.44 -9.83
N SER A 117 10.40 2.39 -9.77
CA SER A 117 10.45 3.61 -10.58
C SER A 117 11.62 4.52 -10.19
N MET A 118 11.94 4.61 -8.89
CA MET A 118 13.12 5.31 -8.37
C MET A 118 14.41 4.65 -8.87
N MET A 119 14.51 3.32 -8.86
CA MET A 119 15.68 2.60 -9.40
C MET A 119 15.87 2.86 -10.89
N MET A 120 14.79 2.82 -11.69
CA MET A 120 14.85 3.14 -13.12
C MET A 120 15.31 4.59 -13.35
N ALA A 121 14.77 5.54 -12.59
CA ALA A 121 15.21 6.95 -12.64
C ALA A 121 16.69 7.11 -12.29
N SER A 122 17.17 6.38 -11.28
CA SER A 122 18.59 6.37 -10.91
C SER A 122 19.49 5.83 -12.03
N LYS A 123 19.03 4.87 -12.82
CA LYS A 123 19.81 4.28 -13.93
C LYS A 123 19.88 5.18 -15.14
N VAL A 124 18.80 5.91 -15.43
CA VAL A 124 18.72 6.82 -16.57
C VAL A 124 19.34 8.20 -16.26
N GLY A 125 19.48 8.56 -14.99
CA GLY A 125 20.04 9.86 -14.57
C GLY A 125 19.00 10.97 -14.47
N GLU A 126 17.71 10.64 -14.46
CA GLU A 126 16.60 11.58 -14.30
C GLU A 126 16.42 11.98 -12.83
N ILE A 127 17.21 12.94 -12.36
CA ILE A 127 17.23 13.37 -10.95
C ILE A 127 15.88 13.88 -10.47
N GLU A 128 15.11 14.56 -11.33
CA GLU A 128 13.80 15.08 -10.96
C GLU A 128 12.77 13.95 -10.77
N ALA A 129 12.77 12.94 -11.63
CA ALA A 129 11.93 11.74 -11.46
C ALA A 129 12.39 10.89 -10.26
N LEU A 130 13.71 10.80 -10.04
CA LEU A 130 14.30 10.11 -8.90
C LEU A 130 13.80 10.70 -7.58
N ARG A 131 13.88 12.03 -7.43
CA ARG A 131 13.44 12.74 -6.21
C ARG A 131 11.95 12.59 -5.97
N MET A 132 11.15 12.60 -7.04
CA MET A 132 9.70 12.38 -6.95
C MET A 132 9.39 10.99 -6.39
N HIS A 133 9.91 9.93 -7.03
CA HIS A 133 9.63 8.56 -6.59
C HIS A 133 10.24 8.24 -5.22
N ALA A 134 11.37 8.87 -4.87
CA ALA A 134 11.93 8.79 -3.53
C ALA A 134 10.99 9.42 -2.48
N ALA A 135 10.42 10.59 -2.78
CA ALA A 135 9.45 11.24 -1.89
C ALA A 135 8.18 10.40 -1.73
N GLU A 136 7.65 9.86 -2.83
CA GLU A 136 6.51 8.94 -2.80
C GLU A 136 6.82 7.71 -1.93
N LEU A 137 7.98 7.08 -2.14
CA LEU A 137 8.42 5.93 -1.36
C LEU A 137 8.55 6.26 0.13
N LEU A 138 9.13 7.41 0.48
CA LEU A 138 9.27 7.84 1.88
C LEU A 138 7.90 8.06 2.55
N MET A 139 6.93 8.65 1.85
CA MET A 139 5.57 8.82 2.38
C MET A 139 4.89 7.47 2.67
N LEU A 140 5.01 6.52 1.73
CA LEU A 140 4.44 5.18 1.87
C LEU A 140 5.14 4.39 3.01
N LEU A 141 6.47 4.36 3.01
CA LEU A 141 7.25 3.66 4.05
C LEU A 141 7.05 4.28 5.43
N GLY A 142 6.96 5.61 5.55
CA GLY A 142 6.69 6.28 6.82
C GLY A 142 5.38 5.80 7.44
N THR A 143 4.33 5.65 6.63
CA THR A 143 3.04 5.11 7.09
C THR A 143 3.14 3.63 7.46
N ALA A 144 3.85 2.82 6.66
CA ALA A 144 4.09 1.41 6.93
C ALA A 144 4.84 1.20 8.26
N ILE A 145 5.85 2.02 8.54
CA ILE A 145 6.61 2.00 9.80
C ILE A 145 5.68 2.32 10.97
N VAL A 146 4.91 3.42 10.90
CA VAL A 146 3.95 3.78 11.97
C VAL A 146 2.98 2.62 12.24
N MET A 147 2.45 2.00 11.19
CA MET A 147 1.54 0.87 11.30
C MET A 147 2.20 -0.36 11.93
N LEU A 148 3.47 -0.64 11.62
CA LEU A 148 4.25 -1.73 12.21
C LEU A 148 4.44 -1.53 13.72
N PHE A 149 4.78 -0.30 14.14
CA PHE A 149 5.00 0.02 15.56
C PHE A 149 3.71 0.11 16.36
N GLU A 150 2.61 0.63 15.78
CA GLU A 150 1.31 0.67 16.46
C GLU A 150 0.65 -0.70 16.65
N THR A 151 1.05 -1.71 15.87
CA THR A 151 0.46 -3.06 15.95
C THR A 151 1.05 -3.89 17.11
N SER A 152 2.21 -3.51 17.65
CA SER A 152 2.79 -4.10 18.86
C SER A 152 2.42 -3.25 20.08
N PRO A 153 1.44 -3.68 20.92
CA PRO A 153 1.67 -4.73 21.93
C PRO A 153 0.43 -5.59 22.27
N LYS A 154 -0.52 -5.82 21.34
CA LYS A 154 -1.78 -6.53 21.64
C LYS A 154 -1.89 -7.96 21.09
N ARG A 155 -0.97 -8.40 20.22
CA ARG A 155 -0.99 -9.75 19.62
C ARG A 155 -0.42 -10.85 20.53
N THR A 156 0.18 -10.51 21.68
CA THR A 156 0.74 -11.49 22.62
C THR A 156 -0.30 -12.03 23.62
N ALA A 157 -1.53 -11.53 23.62
CA ALA A 157 -2.59 -11.98 24.52
C ALA A 157 -3.54 -13.04 23.89
N GLU A 158 -3.11 -13.70 22.82
CA GLU A 158 -3.83 -14.83 22.23
C GLU A 158 -2.88 -16.03 22.13
N ALA A 159 -2.41 -16.49 23.30
CA ALA A 159 -1.97 -17.86 23.45
C ALA A 159 -3.23 -18.75 23.58
N PRO A 160 -3.28 -19.92 22.94
CA PRO A 160 -4.50 -20.70 22.81
C PRO A 160 -5.01 -21.12 24.20
N ALA A 161 -6.30 -20.90 24.44
CA ALA A 161 -7.01 -21.63 25.48
C ALA A 161 -6.96 -23.12 25.10
N ILE A 162 -5.97 -23.83 25.64
CA ILE A 162 -6.00 -25.28 25.69
C ILE A 162 -7.12 -25.59 26.68
N GLU A 163 -8.26 -26.03 26.15
CA GLU A 163 -9.24 -26.84 26.89
C GLU A 163 -8.49 -28.04 27.48
N ALA A 164 -8.07 -27.91 28.73
CA ALA A 164 -7.81 -29.05 29.60
C ALA A 164 -9.08 -29.25 30.41
N ASP A 165 -9.98 -30.05 29.85
CA ASP A 165 -11.02 -30.76 30.58
C ASP A 165 -10.35 -31.56 31.73
N VAL A 166 -10.47 -31.05 32.96
CA VAL A 166 -10.12 -31.79 34.17
C VAL A 166 -11.43 -32.05 34.92
N PRO A 167 -11.95 -33.29 34.92
CA PRO A 167 -13.15 -33.59 35.67
C PRO A 167 -12.86 -33.47 37.17
N ALA A 168 -13.73 -32.73 37.86
CA ALA A 168 -13.68 -32.45 39.29
C ALA A 168 -13.99 -33.70 40.14
N THR A 169 -13.08 -34.67 40.22
CA THR A 169 -13.33 -35.91 40.99
C THR A 169 -12.17 -36.40 41.87
N GLU A 170 -10.96 -35.84 41.80
CA GLU A 170 -9.81 -36.37 42.58
C GLU A 170 -9.35 -35.54 43.80
N LEU A 171 -10.21 -34.71 44.38
CA LEU A 171 -9.84 -33.88 45.55
C LEU A 171 -10.44 -34.36 46.89
N SER A 172 -10.90 -35.62 46.99
CA SER A 172 -11.64 -36.07 48.19
C SER A 172 -11.14 -37.32 48.90
N LEU A 173 -10.04 -37.97 48.51
CA LEU A 173 -9.60 -39.20 49.19
C LEU A 173 -8.09 -39.33 49.34
N GLN A 174 -7.48 -38.55 50.25
CA GLN A 174 -6.26 -39.00 50.94
C GLN A 174 -5.95 -38.16 52.19
N GLN A 175 -6.55 -38.54 53.32
CA GLN A 175 -5.94 -38.46 54.64
C GLN A 175 -6.12 -39.83 55.29
N PRO A 176 -5.04 -40.39 55.85
CA PRO A 176 -4.98 -40.54 57.29
C PRO A 176 -3.84 -39.75 57.93
#